data_AF-A0A943FDZ3-F1
#
_entry.id   AF-A0A943FDZ3-F1
#
_cell.length_a   1.000
_cell.length_b   1.000
_cell.length_c   1.000
_cell.angle_alpha   90.00
_cell.angle_beta   90.00
_cell.angle_gamma   90.00
#
_symmetry.space_group_name_H-M   'P 1'
#
loop_
_entity.id
_entity.type
_entity.pdbx_description
1 polymer ?
#
loop_
_entity_poly.entity_id
_entity_poly.type
_entity_poly.pdbx_seq_one_letter_code
_entity_poly.pdbx_strand_id
1 'polypeptide(L)'
;MIWYTPSATAKYFAGYMPFINMCASGIKRHGGDSVNELTYLIMDAVRQIKLYQPTLACRIHNLSPRKYLNKIADVIAAGAGMPACHFDDAHIKMMLRKGYSYEDACDYCLMGCVEEQRSGRVHQWTSGGFTQWPICIDMALHGGVLNSYGDRVWLDSGDTSSFKTYEDFEAAVKRQLDYLIDVNCRGTVIIEKVFRDVSPTPFMSLFVDGCMEKGRDVMDGGAVLYAGPGTIFAGLGTYADSMAAVKYLVYDRKNTPSPS
;
A
#
# COMPACT_ATOMS: atom_id res chain seq x y z
N MET A 1 9.97 21.11 2.93
CA MET A 1 10.62 19.99 2.22
C MET A 1 9.80 19.71 0.98
N ILE A 2 10.42 19.58 -0.20
CA ILE A 2 9.74 19.29 -1.47
C ILE A 2 10.44 18.07 -2.07
N TRP A 3 9.65 17.12 -2.57
CA TRP A 3 10.16 16.00 -3.35
C TRP A 3 10.06 16.34 -4.84
N TYR A 4 11.19 16.31 -5.55
CA TYR A 4 11.25 16.59 -6.98
C TYR A 4 11.03 15.30 -7.78
N THR A 5 10.00 15.29 -8.61
CA THR A 5 9.66 14.16 -9.47
C THR A 5 9.94 14.50 -10.95
N PRO A 6 10.64 13.62 -11.69
CA PRO A 6 10.73 13.73 -13.15
C PRO A 6 9.35 13.75 -13.81
N SER A 7 9.24 14.40 -14.96
CA SER A 7 7.95 14.52 -15.70
C SER A 7 7.26 13.16 -15.94
N ALA A 8 8.03 12.12 -16.21
CA ALA A 8 7.53 10.76 -16.44
C ALA A 8 6.83 10.16 -15.21
N THR A 9 7.28 10.47 -14.00
CA THR A 9 6.74 9.91 -12.74
C THR A 9 5.82 10.89 -12.01
N ALA A 10 5.83 12.18 -12.36
CA ALA A 10 5.01 13.21 -11.74
C ALA A 10 3.50 12.91 -11.79
N LYS A 11 3.02 12.22 -12.84
CA LYS A 11 1.61 11.79 -12.94
C LYS A 11 1.24 10.67 -11.97
N TYR A 12 2.19 9.82 -11.60
CA TYR A 12 1.97 8.74 -10.62
C TYR A 12 1.90 9.27 -9.18
N PHE A 13 2.54 10.41 -8.93
CA PHE A 13 2.60 11.06 -7.62
C PHE A 13 2.20 12.54 -7.69
N ALA A 14 1.09 12.80 -8.37
CA ALA A 14 0.63 14.16 -8.64
C ALA A 14 0.31 14.94 -7.36
N GLY A 15 0.58 16.26 -7.37
CA GLY A 15 0.21 17.17 -6.28
C GLY A 15 1.33 17.57 -5.34
N TYR A 16 2.59 17.57 -5.79
CA TYR A 16 3.77 18.03 -5.03
C TYR A 16 3.88 17.36 -3.65
N MET A 17 3.63 16.05 -3.60
CA MET A 17 3.45 15.33 -2.34
C MET A 17 4.80 15.02 -1.67
N PRO A 18 5.10 15.60 -0.49
CA PRO A 18 6.21 15.12 0.34
C PRO A 18 5.83 13.88 1.17
N PHE A 19 4.56 13.48 1.15
CA PHE A 19 4.01 12.34 1.89
C PHE A 19 4.33 12.37 3.40
N ILE A 20 4.06 13.50 4.05
CA ILE A 20 4.24 13.65 5.50
C ILE A 20 2.96 13.20 6.18
N ASN A 21 3.06 12.17 7.02
CA ASN A 21 1.93 11.63 7.78
C ASN A 21 2.05 12.01 9.26
N MET A 22 0.93 12.42 9.86
CA MET A 22 0.81 12.64 11.29
C MET A 22 -0.31 11.76 11.83
N CYS A 23 0.06 10.79 12.67
CA CYS A 23 -0.85 9.82 13.24
C CYS A 23 -1.33 10.25 14.64
N ALA A 24 -2.63 10.16 14.88
CA ALA A 24 -3.28 10.54 16.12
C ALA A 24 -4.17 9.41 16.66
N SER A 25 -4.15 9.24 17.99
CA SER A 25 -4.94 8.25 18.74
C SER A 25 -4.55 6.78 18.47
N GLY A 26 -5.44 5.84 18.83
CA GLY A 26 -5.24 4.39 18.82
C GLY A 26 -5.11 3.80 20.22
N ILE A 27 -4.77 2.51 20.29
CA ILE A 27 -4.41 1.81 21.51
C ILE A 27 -2.96 2.16 21.93
N LYS A 28 -2.74 2.46 23.20
CA LYS A 28 -1.40 2.69 23.79
C LYS A 28 -0.56 1.41 23.74
N ARG A 29 0.77 1.56 23.84
CA ARG A 29 1.74 0.45 23.88
C ARG A 29 1.36 -0.70 24.83
N HIS A 30 0.86 -0.37 26.03
CA HIS A 30 0.46 -1.36 27.05
C HIS A 30 -1.07 -1.48 27.22
N GLY A 31 -1.83 -1.08 26.20
CA GLY A 31 -3.29 -1.14 26.20
C GLY A 31 -3.97 0.13 26.71
N GLY A 32 -5.28 0.22 26.43
CA GLY A 32 -6.10 1.40 26.70
C GLY A 32 -6.04 2.44 25.58
N ASP A 33 -7.05 3.31 25.56
CA ASP A 33 -7.18 4.38 24.56
C ASP A 33 -6.09 5.46 24.75
N SER A 34 -5.58 5.99 23.64
CA SER A 34 -4.53 7.02 23.61
C SER A 34 -5.02 8.44 23.33
N VAL A 35 -6.34 8.65 23.18
CA VAL A 35 -6.90 10.00 23.03
C VAL A 35 -6.56 10.84 24.24
N ASN A 36 -6.09 12.05 23.98
CA ASN A 36 -5.77 13.06 24.98
C ASN A 36 -6.04 14.47 24.43
N GLU A 37 -5.81 15.50 25.23
CA GLU A 37 -6.10 16.89 24.83
C GLU A 37 -5.28 17.34 23.62
N LEU A 38 -4.03 16.86 23.47
CA LEU A 38 -3.22 17.14 22.28
C LEU A 38 -3.81 16.50 21.02
N THR A 39 -4.44 15.33 21.14
CA THR A 39 -5.20 14.72 20.03
C THR A 39 -6.26 15.69 19.49
N TYR A 40 -7.08 16.27 20.37
CA TYR A 40 -8.12 17.21 19.96
C TYR A 40 -7.55 18.50 19.40
N LEU A 41 -6.50 19.04 20.03
CA LEU A 41 -5.82 20.26 19.57
C LEU A 41 -5.26 20.09 18.15
N ILE A 42 -4.62 18.95 17.86
CA ILE A 42 -4.11 18.64 16.53
C ILE A 42 -5.25 18.56 15.51
N MET A 43 -6.35 17.87 15.84
CA MET A 43 -7.51 17.77 14.95
C MET A 43 -8.17 19.13 14.69
N ASP A 44 -8.24 19.99 15.71
CA ASP A 44 -8.73 21.36 15.57
C ASP A 44 -7.79 22.21 14.70
N ALA A 45 -6.47 22.09 14.85
CA ALA A 45 -5.51 22.77 14.00
C ALA A 45 -5.65 22.34 12.53
N VAL A 46 -5.71 21.03 12.26
CA VAL A 46 -5.88 20.48 10.91
C VAL A 46 -7.15 21.01 10.24
N ARG A 47 -8.30 20.94 10.93
CA ARG A 47 -9.57 21.38 10.34
C ARG A 47 -9.68 22.89 10.13
N GLN A 48 -8.97 23.69 10.94
CA GLN A 48 -8.98 25.16 10.85
C GLN A 48 -8.01 25.67 9.80
N ILE A 49 -6.78 25.12 9.77
CA ILE A 49 -5.70 25.59 8.91
C ILE A 49 -5.90 25.13 7.46
N LYS A 50 -6.44 23.92 7.26
CA LYS A 50 -6.79 23.36 5.93
C LYS A 50 -5.63 23.38 4.91
N LEU A 51 -4.40 23.18 5.38
CA LEU A 51 -3.26 22.91 4.50
C LEU A 51 -3.26 21.44 4.11
N TYR A 52 -2.76 21.15 2.90
CA TYR A 52 -2.71 19.78 2.35
C TYR A 52 -1.72 18.84 3.06
N GLN A 53 -0.85 19.37 3.93
CA GLN A 53 0.16 18.61 4.67
C GLN A 53 0.27 19.12 6.12
N PRO A 54 0.64 18.24 7.07
CA PRO A 54 0.74 16.79 6.91
C PRO A 54 -0.64 16.15 6.74
N THR A 55 -0.71 14.96 6.13
CA THR A 55 -1.93 14.14 6.16
C THR A 55 -2.20 13.71 7.60
N LEU A 56 -3.41 13.96 8.10
CA LEU A 56 -3.85 13.46 9.40
C LEU A 56 -4.36 12.03 9.26
N ALA A 57 -3.72 11.09 9.96
CA ALA A 57 -4.22 9.73 10.15
C ALA A 57 -4.83 9.59 11.56
N CYS A 58 -6.07 9.11 11.61
CA CYS A 58 -6.82 8.87 12.84
C CYS A 58 -6.96 7.36 13.06
N ARG A 59 -6.34 6.85 14.12
CA ARG A 59 -6.48 5.45 14.53
C ARG A 59 -7.76 5.26 15.32
N ILE A 60 -8.48 4.19 15.01
CA ILE A 60 -9.81 3.87 15.55
C ILE A 60 -9.81 2.42 16.05
N HIS A 61 -10.33 2.22 17.26
CA HIS A 61 -10.60 0.90 17.81
C HIS A 61 -12.02 0.85 18.40
N ASN A 62 -12.49 -0.34 18.76
CA ASN A 62 -13.87 -0.57 19.19
C ASN A 62 -14.29 0.18 20.48
N LEU A 63 -13.31 0.69 21.23
CA LEU A 63 -13.53 1.45 22.47
C LEU A 63 -13.15 2.93 22.33
N SER A 64 -12.92 3.42 21.11
CA SER A 64 -12.57 4.82 20.89
C SER A 64 -13.69 5.76 21.40
N PRO A 65 -13.38 6.80 22.17
CA PRO A 65 -14.37 7.69 22.78
C PRO A 65 -15.30 8.32 21.74
N ARG A 66 -16.59 8.42 22.06
CA ARG A 66 -17.58 9.08 21.18
C ARG A 66 -17.19 10.52 20.83
N LYS A 67 -16.61 11.26 21.78
CA LYS A 67 -16.10 12.63 21.55
C LYS A 67 -15.02 12.65 20.45
N TYR A 68 -14.15 11.65 20.40
CA TYR A 68 -13.13 11.51 19.36
C TYR A 68 -13.75 11.18 17.99
N LEU A 69 -14.70 10.24 17.93
CA LEU A 69 -15.41 9.92 16.69
C LEU A 69 -16.20 11.12 16.14
N ASN A 70 -16.84 11.90 17.01
CA ASN A 70 -17.51 13.14 16.61
C ASN A 70 -16.48 14.18 16.09
N LYS A 71 -15.30 14.27 16.71
CA LYS A 71 -14.23 15.15 16.22
C LYS A 71 -13.70 14.72 14.84
N ILE A 72 -13.64 13.42 14.56
CA ILE A 72 -13.32 12.93 13.19
C ILE A 72 -14.36 13.46 12.19
N ALA A 73 -15.65 13.40 12.53
CA ALA A 73 -16.71 13.95 11.68
C ALA A 73 -16.56 15.47 11.47
N ASP A 74 -16.17 16.23 12.50
CA ASP A 74 -15.87 17.67 12.38
C ASP A 74 -14.72 17.94 11.39
N VAL A 75 -13.66 17.10 11.40
CA VAL A 75 -12.52 17.21 10.48
C VAL A 75 -12.96 16.89 9.05
N ILE A 76 -13.76 15.84 8.84
CA ILE A 76 -14.32 15.49 7.53
C ILE A 76 -15.18 16.64 6.99
N ALA A 77 -16.06 17.19 7.83
CA ALA A 77 -16.94 18.29 7.47
C ALA A 77 -16.18 19.58 7.07
N ALA A 78 -14.91 19.71 7.46
CA ALA A 78 -14.08 20.84 7.05
C ALA A 78 -13.69 20.81 5.56
N GLY A 79 -13.85 19.66 4.88
CA GLY A 79 -13.75 19.54 3.42
C GLY A 79 -12.33 19.49 2.87
N ALA A 80 -11.32 19.16 3.70
CA ALA A 80 -9.92 19.09 3.28
C ALA A 80 -9.45 17.68 2.86
N GLY A 81 -10.37 16.71 2.75
CA GLY A 81 -10.04 15.31 2.43
C GLY A 81 -9.39 14.52 3.58
N MET A 82 -9.42 15.06 4.79
CA MET A 82 -8.87 14.44 6.01
C MET A 82 -10.00 14.03 6.97
N PRO A 83 -9.74 13.13 7.94
CA PRO A 83 -8.52 12.33 8.12
C PRO A 83 -8.57 11.01 7.33
N ALA A 84 -7.43 10.33 7.24
CA ALA A 84 -7.39 8.91 6.92
C ALA A 84 -7.79 8.10 8.17
N CYS A 85 -8.84 7.29 8.08
CA CYS A 85 -9.33 6.48 9.20
C CYS A 85 -8.72 5.07 9.15
N HIS A 86 -7.95 4.72 10.18
CA HIS A 86 -7.21 3.45 10.26
C HIS A 86 -7.72 2.61 11.43
N PHE A 87 -8.06 1.34 11.18
CA PHE A 87 -8.64 0.46 12.19
C PHE A 87 -7.58 -0.41 12.86
N ASP A 88 -7.44 -0.27 14.18
CA ASP A 88 -6.37 -0.91 14.95
C ASP A 88 -6.35 -2.43 14.82
N ASP A 89 -7.51 -3.09 14.82
CA ASP A 89 -7.57 -4.57 14.72
C ASP A 89 -6.91 -5.11 13.44
N ALA A 90 -7.02 -4.38 12.33
CA ALA A 90 -6.41 -4.77 11.06
C ALA A 90 -4.91 -4.45 11.05
N HIS A 91 -4.55 -3.22 11.40
CA HIS A 91 -3.15 -2.79 11.36
C HIS A 91 -2.28 -3.52 12.39
N ILE A 92 -2.78 -3.79 13.60
CA ILE A 92 -2.05 -4.58 14.60
C ILE A 92 -1.78 -5.98 14.06
N LYS A 93 -2.75 -6.63 13.39
CA LYS A 93 -2.52 -7.95 12.76
C LYS A 93 -1.48 -7.88 11.64
N MET A 94 -1.50 -6.83 10.82
CA MET A 94 -0.50 -6.60 9.77
C MET A 94 0.90 -6.40 10.36
N MET A 95 1.02 -5.60 11.42
CA MET A 95 2.26 -5.41 12.17
C MET A 95 2.75 -6.73 12.77
N LEU A 96 1.91 -7.48 13.48
CA LEU A 96 2.29 -8.79 14.02
C LEU A 96 2.76 -9.75 12.92
N ARG A 97 2.11 -9.75 11.75
CA ARG A 97 2.52 -10.58 10.61
C ARG A 97 3.93 -10.21 10.09
N LYS A 98 4.35 -8.96 10.23
CA LYS A 98 5.70 -8.49 9.90
C LYS A 98 6.75 -8.82 10.97
N GLY A 99 6.36 -9.46 12.07
CA GLY A 99 7.30 -9.91 13.12
C GLY A 99 7.53 -8.89 14.24
N TYR A 100 6.71 -7.86 14.36
CA TYR A 100 6.79 -6.92 15.48
C TYR A 100 6.35 -7.56 16.79
N SER A 101 6.87 -7.04 17.91
CA SER A 101 6.29 -7.30 19.22
C SER A 101 4.85 -6.77 19.27
N TYR A 102 4.01 -7.34 20.14
CA TYR A 102 2.65 -6.82 20.34
C TYR A 102 2.65 -5.35 20.77
N GLU A 103 3.60 -4.96 21.62
CA GLU A 103 3.74 -3.58 22.07
C GLU A 103 4.06 -2.61 20.92
N ASP A 104 4.99 -2.98 20.03
CA ASP A 104 5.30 -2.17 18.85
C ASP A 104 4.17 -2.19 17.82
N ALA A 105 3.44 -3.30 17.73
CA ALA A 105 2.25 -3.39 16.89
C ALA A 105 1.12 -2.48 17.40
N CYS A 106 0.91 -2.36 18.72
CA CYS A 106 -0.02 -1.40 19.32
C CYS A 106 0.46 0.05 19.16
N ASP A 107 1.77 0.27 19.18
CA ASP A 107 2.39 1.59 19.06
C ASP A 107 2.72 1.96 17.60
N TYR A 108 1.92 1.47 16.63
CA TYR A 108 2.12 1.77 15.22
C TYR A 108 1.74 3.21 14.86
N CYS A 109 2.40 3.73 13.84
CA CYS A 109 2.04 4.95 13.14
C CYS A 109 1.88 4.64 11.64
N LEU A 110 1.49 5.63 10.87
CA LEU A 110 1.37 5.53 9.41
C LEU A 110 2.52 6.28 8.76
N MET A 111 3.07 5.71 7.70
CA MET A 111 4.07 6.31 6.84
C MET A 111 3.40 6.71 5.53
N GLY A 112 3.69 7.93 5.05
CA GLY A 112 3.20 8.39 3.76
C GLY A 112 1.68 8.34 3.61
N CYS A 113 1.21 7.43 2.75
CA CYS A 113 -0.20 7.29 2.41
C CYS A 113 -0.97 6.58 3.52
N VAL A 114 -0.70 5.28 3.71
CA VAL A 114 -1.51 4.36 4.52
C VAL A 114 -0.70 3.22 5.15
N GLU A 115 0.63 3.24 5.04
CA GLU A 115 1.49 2.11 5.40
C GLU A 115 1.79 2.08 6.90
N GLU A 116 1.34 1.05 7.61
CA GLU A 116 1.68 0.90 9.03
C GLU A 116 3.14 0.53 9.26
N GLN A 117 3.74 1.23 10.21
CA GLN A 117 5.13 1.10 10.65
C GLN A 117 5.28 1.38 12.14
N ARG A 118 6.42 1.03 12.71
CA ARG A 118 6.86 1.53 14.02
C ARG A 118 7.98 2.54 13.81
N SER A 119 7.69 3.82 14.06
CA SER A 119 8.67 4.90 13.92
C SER A 119 9.95 4.58 14.69
N GLY A 120 11.09 4.80 14.01
CA GLY A 120 12.42 4.57 14.57
C GLY A 120 12.83 3.11 14.78
N ARG A 121 12.01 2.09 14.44
CA ARG A 121 12.40 0.68 14.62
C ARG A 121 12.49 -0.15 13.35
N VAL A 122 11.77 0.26 12.31
CA VAL A 122 11.70 -0.46 11.04
C VAL A 122 12.38 0.31 9.92
N HIS A 123 13.03 -0.43 9.02
CA HIS A 123 13.24 0.03 7.66
C HIS A 123 12.35 -0.78 6.71
N GLN A 124 11.33 -0.13 6.13
CA GLN A 124 10.40 -0.74 5.20
C GLN A 124 10.13 0.21 4.03
N TRP A 125 10.59 -0.18 2.85
CA TRP A 125 10.21 0.50 1.62
C TRP A 125 8.79 0.11 1.24
N THR A 126 7.93 1.09 0.95
CA THR A 126 6.57 0.84 0.46
C THR A 126 6.57 -0.10 -0.72
N SER A 127 7.47 0.14 -1.68
CA SER A 127 7.59 -0.72 -2.85
C SER A 127 8.92 -0.58 -3.58
N GLY A 128 9.37 -1.68 -4.18
CA GLY A 128 10.36 -1.66 -5.26
C GLY A 128 9.75 -1.41 -6.64
N GLY A 129 8.42 -1.53 -6.78
CA GLY A 129 7.70 -1.27 -8.03
C GLY A 129 6.19 -1.10 -7.86
N PHE A 130 5.59 -0.40 -8.83
CA PHE A 130 4.15 -0.18 -8.96
C PHE A 130 3.63 -0.95 -10.17
N THR A 131 2.52 -1.67 -9.99
CA THR A 131 1.86 -2.41 -11.06
C THR A 131 0.33 -2.38 -10.86
N GLN A 132 -0.43 -3.13 -11.66
CA GLN A 132 -1.88 -3.17 -11.61
C GLN A 132 -2.41 -4.58 -11.84
N TRP A 133 -3.57 -4.92 -11.27
CA TRP A 133 -4.21 -6.21 -11.51
C TRP A 133 -4.85 -6.34 -12.90
N PRO A 134 -5.57 -5.34 -13.45
CA PRO A 134 -6.32 -5.49 -14.70
C PRO A 134 -5.46 -5.87 -15.91
N ILE A 135 -4.19 -5.45 -15.92
CA ILE A 135 -3.25 -5.78 -17.00
C ILE A 135 -3.05 -7.29 -17.19
N CYS A 136 -3.23 -8.09 -16.13
CA CYS A 136 -3.12 -9.55 -16.20
C CYS A 136 -4.26 -10.18 -17.01
N ILE A 137 -5.45 -9.54 -16.99
CA ILE A 137 -6.58 -9.94 -17.82
C ILE A 137 -6.27 -9.67 -19.29
N ASP A 138 -5.78 -8.47 -19.58
CA ASP A 138 -5.42 -8.04 -20.93
C ASP A 138 -4.35 -8.96 -21.53
N MET A 139 -3.28 -9.24 -20.76
CA MET A 139 -2.24 -10.17 -21.19
C MET A 139 -2.76 -11.59 -21.39
N ALA A 140 -3.66 -12.09 -20.53
CA ALA A 140 -4.21 -13.43 -20.69
C ALA A 140 -5.05 -13.57 -21.98
N LEU A 141 -5.80 -12.53 -22.34
CA LEU A 141 -6.64 -12.51 -23.54
C LEU A 141 -5.85 -12.33 -24.85
N HIS A 142 -4.68 -11.69 -24.78
CA HIS A 142 -3.86 -11.38 -25.96
C HIS A 142 -2.60 -12.25 -26.06
N GLY A 143 -2.63 -13.48 -25.56
CA GLY A 143 -1.50 -14.42 -25.68
C GLY A 143 -0.20 -13.89 -25.06
N GLY A 144 -0.30 -13.08 -24.00
CA GLY A 144 0.84 -12.44 -23.36
C GLY A 144 1.33 -11.15 -24.01
N VAL A 145 0.64 -10.60 -25.02
CA VAL A 145 1.02 -9.34 -25.67
C VAL A 145 0.32 -8.17 -25.02
N LEU A 146 1.06 -7.09 -24.79
CA LEU A 146 0.51 -5.79 -24.41
C LEU A 146 0.58 -4.86 -25.60
N ASN A 147 -0.56 -4.63 -26.28
CA ASN A 147 -0.62 -3.82 -27.51
C ASN A 147 -0.05 -2.40 -27.33
N SER A 148 -0.14 -1.84 -26.11
CA SER A 148 0.44 -0.53 -25.77
C SER A 148 1.98 -0.51 -25.74
N TYR A 149 2.62 -1.68 -25.70
CA TYR A 149 4.07 -1.90 -25.66
C TYR A 149 4.61 -2.64 -26.89
N GLY A 150 3.81 -2.76 -27.96
CA GLY A 150 4.16 -3.43 -29.21
C GLY A 150 4.00 -4.95 -29.16
N ASP A 151 4.67 -5.66 -30.07
CA ASP A 151 4.42 -7.09 -30.34
C ASP A 151 5.20 -8.04 -29.42
N ARG A 152 5.73 -7.54 -28.29
CA ARG A 152 6.47 -8.35 -27.34
C ARG A 152 5.51 -9.28 -26.60
N VAL A 153 5.78 -10.58 -26.68
CA VAL A 153 5.14 -11.60 -25.82
C VAL A 153 5.85 -11.65 -24.48
N TRP A 154 5.13 -11.41 -23.39
CA TRP A 154 5.64 -11.44 -22.02
C TRP A 154 5.62 -12.86 -21.45
N LEU A 155 4.42 -13.35 -21.12
CA LEU A 155 4.17 -14.75 -20.81
C LEU A 155 3.09 -15.25 -21.77
N ASP A 156 3.41 -16.22 -22.61
CA ASP A 156 2.43 -16.79 -23.55
C ASP A 156 1.31 -17.52 -22.78
N SER A 157 0.08 -17.02 -22.91
CA SER A 157 -1.13 -17.62 -22.34
C SER A 157 -1.86 -18.58 -23.28
N GLY A 158 -1.38 -18.73 -24.52
CA GLY A 158 -2.04 -19.45 -25.60
C GLY A 158 -3.23 -18.70 -26.19
N ASP A 159 -3.93 -19.36 -27.12
CA ASP A 159 -5.12 -18.82 -27.75
C ASP A 159 -6.34 -18.87 -26.83
N THR A 160 -7.21 -17.85 -26.91
CA THR A 160 -8.41 -17.75 -26.07
C THR A 160 -9.38 -18.93 -26.26
N SER A 161 -9.34 -19.62 -27.40
CA SER A 161 -10.13 -20.84 -27.62
C SER A 161 -9.75 -21.98 -26.67
N SER A 162 -8.59 -21.92 -26.01
CA SER A 162 -8.17 -22.90 -25.00
C SER A 162 -8.91 -22.73 -23.67
N PHE A 163 -9.51 -21.56 -23.39
CA PHE A 163 -10.24 -21.29 -22.15
C PHE A 163 -11.67 -21.83 -22.24
N LYS A 164 -11.86 -23.13 -21.96
CA LYS A 164 -13.17 -23.78 -22.07
C LYS A 164 -14.08 -23.48 -20.88
N THR A 165 -13.49 -23.24 -19.71
CA THR A 165 -14.17 -22.92 -18.46
C THR A 165 -13.70 -21.58 -17.90
N TYR A 166 -14.47 -21.01 -16.96
CA TYR A 166 -14.02 -19.82 -16.24
C TYR A 166 -12.73 -20.11 -15.47
N GLU A 167 -12.58 -21.32 -14.94
CA GLU A 167 -11.41 -21.77 -14.21
C GLU A 167 -10.16 -21.81 -15.11
N ASP A 168 -10.28 -22.22 -16.37
CA ASP A 168 -9.17 -22.17 -17.35
C ASP A 168 -8.70 -20.73 -17.59
N PHE A 169 -9.67 -19.82 -17.77
CA PHE A 169 -9.40 -18.40 -17.95
C PHE A 169 -8.78 -17.77 -16.70
N GLU A 170 -9.37 -18.02 -15.53
CA GLU A 170 -8.86 -17.53 -14.25
C GLU A 170 -7.44 -18.04 -13.98
N ALA A 171 -7.17 -19.31 -14.30
CA ALA A 171 -5.83 -19.87 -14.21
C ALA A 171 -4.85 -19.16 -15.14
N ALA A 172 -5.24 -18.81 -16.37
CA ALA A 172 -4.41 -18.03 -17.28
C ALA A 172 -4.10 -16.63 -16.74
N VAL A 173 -5.10 -15.92 -16.19
CA VAL A 173 -4.92 -14.61 -15.55
C VAL A 173 -4.01 -14.70 -14.32
N LYS A 174 -4.17 -15.74 -13.49
CA LYS A 174 -3.30 -15.97 -12.33
C LYS A 174 -1.87 -16.27 -12.73
N ARG A 175 -1.63 -17.03 -13.82
CA ARG A 175 -0.27 -17.23 -14.36
C ARG A 175 0.39 -15.93 -14.78
N GLN A 176 -0.37 -15.01 -15.41
CA GLN A 176 0.13 -13.68 -15.74
C GLN A 176 0.51 -12.88 -14.49
N LEU A 177 -0.31 -12.98 -13.44
CA LEU A 177 -0.05 -12.33 -12.14
C LEU A 177 1.21 -12.91 -11.46
N ASP A 178 1.38 -14.23 -11.43
CA ASP A 178 2.55 -14.89 -10.85
C ASP A 178 3.84 -14.45 -11.56
N TYR A 179 3.81 -14.41 -12.90
CA TYR A 179 4.94 -13.93 -13.70
C TYR A 179 5.26 -12.46 -13.43
N LEU A 180 4.23 -11.60 -13.35
CA LEU A 180 4.40 -10.18 -13.03
C LEU A 180 5.04 -9.97 -11.65
N ILE A 181 4.63 -10.76 -10.66
CA ILE A 181 5.19 -10.74 -9.30
C ILE A 181 6.66 -11.18 -9.32
N ASP A 182 7.01 -12.28 -10.01
CA ASP A 182 8.41 -12.75 -10.12
C ASP A 182 9.32 -11.65 -10.69
N VAL A 183 8.92 -11.05 -11.80
CA VAL A 183 9.69 -9.99 -12.46
C VAL A 183 9.86 -8.79 -11.53
N ASN A 184 8.81 -8.39 -10.81
CA ASN A 184 8.89 -7.26 -9.89
C ASN A 184 9.78 -7.55 -8.67
N CYS A 185 9.73 -8.77 -8.11
CA CYS A 185 10.59 -9.20 -7.02
C CYS A 185 12.06 -9.17 -7.42
N ARG A 186 12.40 -9.67 -8.62
CA ARG A 186 13.76 -9.62 -9.16
C ARG A 186 14.25 -8.19 -9.32
N GLY A 187 13.42 -7.30 -9.88
CA GLY A 187 13.73 -5.87 -10.01
C GLY A 187 13.96 -5.21 -8.66
N THR A 188 13.10 -5.49 -7.69
CA THR A 188 13.19 -4.96 -6.32
C THR A 188 14.52 -5.30 -5.66
N VAL A 189 14.95 -6.57 -5.70
CA VAL A 189 16.22 -7.01 -5.11
C VAL A 189 17.42 -6.34 -5.79
N ILE A 190 17.35 -6.08 -7.10
CA ILE A 190 18.40 -5.33 -7.81
C ILE A 190 18.47 -3.90 -7.29
N ILE A 191 17.32 -3.22 -7.13
CA ILE A 191 17.26 -1.85 -6.63
C ILE A 191 17.85 -1.77 -5.21
N GLU A 192 17.47 -2.68 -4.31
CA GLU A 192 18.02 -2.71 -2.94
C GLU A 192 19.55 -2.82 -2.93
N LYS A 193 20.12 -3.74 -3.73
CA LYS A 193 21.57 -3.91 -3.84
C LYS A 193 22.25 -2.63 -4.32
N VAL A 194 21.69 -1.97 -5.33
CA VAL A 194 22.23 -0.71 -5.84
C VAL A 194 22.20 0.36 -4.75
N PHE A 195 21.07 0.56 -4.06
CA PHE A 195 20.95 1.58 -3.01
C PHE A 195 21.88 1.32 -1.84
N ARG A 196 22.03 0.07 -1.41
CA ARG A 196 23.01 -0.33 -0.39
C ARG A 196 24.42 0.09 -0.80
N ASP A 197 24.81 -0.16 -2.05
CA ASP A 197 26.19 0.01 -2.50
C ASP A 197 26.53 1.48 -2.83
N VAL A 198 25.56 2.28 -3.30
CA VAL A 198 25.83 3.62 -3.84
C VAL A 198 25.15 4.77 -3.10
N SER A 199 24.19 4.51 -2.20
CA SER A 199 23.38 5.54 -1.55
C SER A 199 23.09 5.24 -0.07
N PRO A 200 24.12 5.11 0.78
CA PRO A 200 23.91 5.01 2.23
C PRO A 200 23.22 6.28 2.76
N THR A 201 22.39 6.13 3.80
CA THR A 201 21.58 7.23 4.35
C THR A 201 21.91 7.48 5.84
N PRO A 202 23.13 7.97 6.16
CA PRO A 202 23.59 8.09 7.53
C PRO A 202 22.67 8.95 8.41
N PHE A 203 22.10 10.03 7.86
CA PHE A 203 21.15 10.87 8.61
C PHE A 203 19.88 10.11 9.00
N MET A 204 19.35 9.23 8.14
CA MET A 204 18.20 8.39 8.47
C MET A 204 18.60 7.33 9.51
N SER A 205 19.77 6.72 9.34
CA SER A 205 20.32 5.70 10.24
C SER A 205 20.49 6.19 11.68
N LEU A 206 20.68 7.49 11.91
CA LEU A 206 20.72 8.07 13.26
C LEU A 206 19.38 7.97 14.02
N PHE A 207 18.25 7.86 13.31
CA PHE A 207 16.91 7.85 13.89
C PHE A 207 16.25 6.46 13.85
N VAL A 208 17.00 5.42 13.47
CA VAL A 208 16.49 4.05 13.41
C VAL A 208 17.32 3.15 14.32
N ASP A 209 16.66 2.64 15.36
CA ASP A 209 17.19 1.69 16.32
C ASP A 209 17.87 0.52 15.59
N GLY A 210 18.96 -0.01 16.16
CA GLY A 210 19.75 -1.11 15.61
C GLY A 210 20.92 -0.62 14.76
N CYS A 211 20.80 0.53 14.08
CA CYS A 211 21.87 1.00 13.18
C CYS A 211 23.13 1.36 13.95
N MET A 212 22.98 2.04 15.09
CA MET A 212 24.09 2.42 15.96
C MET A 212 24.73 1.18 16.59
N GLU A 213 23.92 0.26 17.12
CA GLU A 213 24.39 -0.96 17.79
C GLU A 213 25.13 -1.90 16.84
N LYS A 214 24.67 -2.00 15.58
CA LYS A 214 25.31 -2.82 14.55
C LYS A 214 26.45 -2.10 13.83
N GLY A 215 26.55 -0.78 13.96
CA GLY A 215 27.48 0.04 13.17
C GLY A 215 27.20 -0.04 11.66
N ARG A 216 25.92 -0.17 11.28
CA ARG A 216 25.49 -0.37 9.89
C ARG A 216 24.38 0.59 9.49
N ASP A 217 24.41 1.03 8.25
CA ASP A 217 23.38 1.89 7.67
C ASP A 217 22.04 1.15 7.52
N VAL A 218 20.91 1.86 7.53
CA VAL A 218 19.59 1.25 7.27
C VAL A 218 19.55 0.55 5.90
N MET A 219 20.25 1.05 4.90
CA MET A 219 20.35 0.43 3.58
C MET A 219 21.21 -0.85 3.57
N ASP A 220 22.04 -1.08 4.60
CA ASP A 220 22.88 -2.28 4.79
C ASP A 220 22.50 -3.10 6.04
N GLY A 221 21.21 -3.20 6.35
CA GLY A 221 20.76 -4.12 7.41
C GLY A 221 20.91 -3.61 8.86
N GLY A 222 21.15 -2.30 9.06
CA GLY A 222 21.23 -1.65 10.38
C GLY A 222 19.97 -1.77 11.26
N ALA A 223 18.77 -1.54 10.72
CA ALA A 223 17.55 -1.42 11.51
C ALA A 223 17.22 -2.68 12.34
N VAL A 224 16.47 -2.53 13.45
CA VAL A 224 16.00 -3.69 14.25
C VAL A 224 15.11 -4.61 13.41
N LEU A 225 14.21 -4.02 12.62
CA LEU A 225 13.25 -4.75 11.79
C LEU A 225 13.35 -4.32 10.33
N TYR A 226 13.17 -5.30 9.46
CA TYR A 226 13.09 -5.14 8.02
C TYR A 226 11.79 -5.75 7.53
N ALA A 227 11.08 -5.00 6.68
CA ALA A 227 9.93 -5.50 5.97
C ALA A 227 9.95 -4.95 4.53
N GLY A 228 9.51 -5.76 3.57
CA GLY A 228 9.51 -5.37 2.16
C GLY A 228 10.91 -5.45 1.51
N PRO A 229 11.12 -4.75 0.39
CA PRO A 229 10.19 -3.79 -0.23
C PRO A 229 8.91 -4.45 -0.72
N GLY A 230 7.79 -3.74 -0.63
CA GLY A 230 6.50 -4.24 -1.12
C GLY A 230 6.34 -4.17 -2.65
N THR A 231 5.14 -4.50 -3.11
CA THR A 231 4.69 -4.23 -4.48
C THR A 231 3.32 -3.58 -4.40
N ILE A 232 3.14 -2.40 -5.01
CA ILE A 232 1.83 -1.76 -5.06
C ILE A 232 1.07 -2.27 -6.27
N PHE A 233 -0.15 -2.74 -6.04
CA PHE A 233 -1.09 -3.12 -7.07
C PHE A 233 -2.26 -2.14 -7.11
N ALA A 234 -2.51 -1.55 -8.29
CA ALA A 234 -3.66 -0.70 -8.56
C ALA A 234 -4.78 -1.47 -9.29
N GLY A 235 -6.01 -0.94 -9.22
CA GLY A 235 -7.12 -1.40 -10.06
C GLY A 235 -7.86 -2.63 -9.55
N LEU A 236 -7.95 -2.84 -8.23
CA LEU A 236 -8.67 -3.98 -7.64
C LEU A 236 -10.12 -4.06 -8.10
N GLY A 237 -10.86 -2.93 -8.06
CA GLY A 237 -12.25 -2.87 -8.51
C GLY A 237 -12.40 -3.23 -9.99
N THR A 238 -11.59 -2.61 -10.86
CA THR A 238 -11.55 -2.93 -12.29
C THR A 238 -11.28 -4.40 -12.55
N TYR A 239 -10.31 -4.99 -11.84
CA TYR A 239 -10.01 -6.42 -11.96
C TYR A 239 -11.20 -7.28 -11.52
N ALA A 240 -11.72 -7.05 -10.32
CA ALA A 240 -12.81 -7.85 -9.75
C ALA A 240 -14.07 -7.80 -10.63
N ASP A 241 -14.48 -6.60 -11.04
CA ASP A 241 -15.66 -6.40 -11.87
C ASP A 241 -15.47 -7.01 -13.27
N SER A 242 -14.27 -6.90 -13.85
CA SER A 242 -13.97 -7.51 -15.15
C SER A 242 -13.99 -9.04 -15.09
N MET A 243 -13.37 -9.63 -14.07
CA MET A 243 -13.40 -11.09 -13.86
C MET A 243 -14.84 -11.59 -13.64
N ALA A 244 -15.63 -10.87 -12.84
CA ALA A 244 -17.05 -11.19 -12.61
C ALA A 244 -17.88 -11.08 -13.88
N ALA A 245 -17.67 -10.03 -14.69
CA ALA A 245 -18.35 -9.86 -15.97
C ALA A 245 -18.02 -10.97 -16.97
N VAL A 246 -16.74 -11.38 -17.07
CA VAL A 246 -16.34 -12.50 -17.91
C VAL A 246 -16.98 -13.80 -17.42
N LYS A 247 -16.93 -14.09 -16.12
CA LYS A 247 -17.58 -15.26 -15.54
C LYS A 247 -19.05 -15.33 -15.93
N TYR A 248 -19.78 -14.25 -15.68
CA TYR A 248 -21.22 -14.22 -15.91
C TYR A 248 -21.58 -14.24 -17.40
N LEU A 249 -21.02 -13.34 -18.21
CA LEU A 249 -21.45 -13.14 -19.60
C LEU A 249 -20.93 -14.22 -20.56
N VAL A 250 -19.75 -14.78 -20.29
CA VAL A 250 -19.11 -15.75 -21.20
C VAL A 250 -19.41 -17.18 -20.78
N TYR A 251 -19.36 -17.48 -19.48
CA TYR A 251 -19.40 -18.86 -18.98
C TYR A 251 -20.74 -19.23 -18.33
N ASP A 252 -21.35 -18.36 -17.52
CA ASP A 252 -22.62 -18.69 -16.85
C ASP A 252 -23.84 -18.48 -17.77
N ARG A 253 -23.92 -17.34 -18.47
CA ARG A 253 -25.09 -16.94 -19.29
C ARG A 253 -25.31 -17.83 -20.52
N LYS A 254 -24.27 -18.51 -21.02
CA LYS A 254 -24.45 -19.51 -22.09
C LYS A 254 -25.34 -20.69 -21.67
N ASN A 255 -25.58 -20.86 -20.36
CA ASN A 255 -26.43 -21.91 -19.79
C ASN A 255 -27.82 -21.40 -19.35
N THR A 256 -28.18 -20.13 -19.59
CA THR A 256 -29.53 -19.61 -19.28
C THR A 256 -30.36 -19.42 -20.56
N PRO A 257 -31.54 -20.05 -20.68
CA PRO A 257 -32.43 -19.81 -21.81
C PRO A 257 -32.80 -18.32 -21.91
N SER A 258 -32.91 -17.79 -23.13
CA SER A 258 -33.46 -16.45 -23.34
C SER A 258 -34.86 -16.37 -22.68
N PRO A 259 -35.19 -15.30 -21.94
CA PRO A 259 -36.57 -15.07 -21.58
C PRO A 259 -37.37 -14.91 -22.87
N SER A 260 -38.41 -15.75 -23.00
CA SER A 260 -39.43 -15.69 -24.04
C SER A 260 -40.26 -14.43 -23.94
#